data_AF-A0A8J5M6U2-F1
#
_entry.id   AF-A0A8J5M6U2-F1
#
_cell.length_a   1.000
_cell.length_b   1.000
_cell.length_c   1.000
_cell.angle_alpha   90.00
_cell.angle_beta   90.00
_cell.angle_gamma   90.00
#
_symmetry.space_group_name_H-M   'P 1'
#
loop_
_entity.id
_entity.type
_entity.pdbx_description
1 polymer ?
#
loop_
_entity_poly.entity_id
_entity_poly.type
_entity_poly.pdbx_seq_one_letter_code
_entity_poly.pdbx_strand_id
1 'polypeptide(L)'
;MYGMHMDSDNGAKLRSSYIHDQVNDFRVLTRIRGATKDDPFRFCGVTWMDLSNTGYGPFAKKRDYCVVTSMGVTNTVRGERLGYYVVHSVDVSSNDPMGRSTQLGLGSDSSNSKYIRAKGSMCWLKCELPNGGVELYMQGFFAPMGSVPEFAVVNAALNAALGLAQTSDTAYSKKIRWMLHDSIGVAVDGGLCRSM
;
A
#
# COMPACT_ATOMS: atom_id res chain seq x y z
N MET A 1 10.04 5.20 -4.94
CA MET A 1 9.34 3.90 -4.77
C MET A 1 9.72 3.11 -3.51
N TYR A 2 10.97 3.11 -3.03
CA TYR A 2 11.40 2.32 -1.86
C TYR A 2 10.54 2.43 -0.58
N GLY A 3 9.99 3.62 -0.29
CA GLY A 3 9.11 3.81 0.88
C GLY A 3 7.71 3.23 0.73
N MET A 4 7.27 2.92 -0.50
CA MET A 4 5.92 2.42 -0.83
C MET A 4 5.85 0.94 -1.13
N HIS A 5 6.99 0.26 -1.27
CA HIS A 5 7.04 -1.12 -1.72
C HIS A 5 6.34 -2.05 -0.74
N MET A 6 5.31 -2.77 -1.21
CA MET A 6 4.52 -3.74 -0.45
C MET A 6 4.18 -4.95 -1.30
N ASP A 7 5.12 -5.87 -1.42
CA ASP A 7 4.91 -7.12 -2.15
C ASP A 7 4.42 -8.26 -1.24
N SER A 8 4.32 -8.07 0.07
CA SER A 8 4.05 -9.11 1.05
C SER A 8 3.35 -8.54 2.30
N ASP A 9 2.66 -9.40 3.05
CA ASP A 9 2.01 -9.04 4.32
C ASP A 9 2.99 -8.39 5.29
N ASN A 10 4.19 -8.97 5.44
CA ASN A 10 5.23 -8.43 6.30
C ASN A 10 5.74 -7.08 5.79
N GLY A 11 5.91 -6.93 4.47
CA GLY A 11 6.30 -5.66 3.86
C GLY A 11 5.26 -4.56 4.10
N ALA A 12 3.98 -4.89 4.02
CA ALA A 12 2.89 -3.96 4.29
C ALA A 12 2.76 -3.61 5.78
N LYS A 13 2.91 -4.58 6.69
CA LYS A 13 2.94 -4.33 8.14
C LYS A 13 4.12 -3.47 8.55
N LEU A 14 5.29 -3.79 8.01
CA LEU A 14 6.48 -2.97 8.20
C LEU A 14 6.21 -1.54 7.69
N ARG A 15 5.57 -1.39 6.52
CA ARG A 15 5.17 -0.07 6.00
C ARG A 15 4.28 0.68 6.97
N SER A 16 3.17 0.07 7.37
CA SER A 16 2.19 0.69 8.25
C SER A 16 2.81 1.14 9.58
N SER A 17 3.81 0.42 10.10
CA SER A 17 4.48 0.76 11.37
C SER A 17 5.16 2.13 11.40
N TYR A 18 5.53 2.69 10.24
CA TYR A 18 6.22 3.98 10.16
C TYR A 18 5.50 5.06 9.33
N ILE A 19 4.48 4.72 8.52
CA ILE A 19 3.66 5.73 7.80
C ILE A 19 2.34 6.05 8.50
N HIS A 20 1.97 5.26 9.53
CA HIS A 20 0.73 5.44 10.29
C HIS A 20 -0.52 5.59 9.41
N ASP A 21 -0.63 4.77 8.36
CA ASP A 21 -1.71 4.79 7.34
C ASP A 21 -3.07 4.29 7.86
N GLN A 22 -3.22 4.15 9.18
CA GLN A 22 -4.42 3.65 9.87
C GLN A 22 -4.85 2.23 9.46
N VAL A 23 -4.00 1.49 8.75
CA VAL A 23 -4.23 0.08 8.40
C VAL A 23 -3.86 -0.79 9.59
N ASN A 24 -4.84 -1.52 10.12
CA ASN A 24 -4.68 -2.41 11.27
C ASN A 24 -4.16 -3.80 10.86
N ASP A 25 -4.66 -4.35 9.74
CA ASP A 25 -4.12 -5.58 9.16
C ASP A 25 -4.16 -5.49 7.64
N PHE A 26 -3.23 -6.20 7.01
CA PHE A 26 -3.08 -6.25 5.56
C PHE A 26 -2.76 -7.67 5.13
N ARG A 27 -3.45 -8.14 4.08
CA ARG A 27 -3.25 -9.47 3.51
C ARG A 27 -3.17 -9.40 1.99
N VAL A 28 -2.16 -10.02 1.41
CA VAL A 28 -2.15 -10.33 -0.02
C VAL A 28 -2.97 -11.60 -0.24
N LEU A 29 -4.16 -11.45 -0.85
CA LEU A 29 -5.04 -12.58 -1.14
C LEU A 29 -4.56 -13.37 -2.35
N THR A 30 -4.09 -12.67 -3.39
CA THR A 30 -3.60 -13.29 -4.62
C THR A 30 -2.57 -12.39 -5.27
N ARG A 31 -1.46 -12.98 -5.72
CA ARG A 31 -0.44 -12.29 -6.51
C ARG A 31 -0.69 -12.55 -8.00
N ILE A 32 -0.92 -11.49 -8.76
CA ILE A 32 -1.11 -11.53 -10.23
C ILE A 32 0.24 -11.32 -10.93
N ARG A 33 1.04 -10.35 -10.46
CA ARG A 33 2.42 -10.11 -10.90
C ARG A 33 3.30 -9.69 -9.73
N GLY A 34 4.55 -10.15 -9.72
CA GLY A 34 5.55 -9.81 -8.72
C GLY A 34 6.75 -9.08 -9.32
N ALA A 35 7.67 -8.71 -8.42
CA ALA A 35 8.94 -8.08 -8.78
C ALA A 35 9.83 -9.03 -9.58
N THR A 36 10.63 -8.47 -10.48
CA THR A 36 11.66 -9.17 -11.24
C THR A 36 13.00 -8.46 -11.08
N LYS A 37 14.10 -9.03 -11.59
CA LYS A 37 15.41 -8.35 -11.58
C LYS A 37 15.37 -7.04 -12.37
N ASP A 38 14.63 -7.02 -13.48
CA ASP A 38 14.53 -5.86 -14.37
C ASP A 38 13.49 -4.84 -13.88
N ASP A 39 12.43 -5.28 -13.20
CA ASP A 39 11.42 -4.42 -12.57
C ASP A 39 11.22 -4.78 -11.08
N PRO A 40 12.11 -4.29 -10.19
CA PRO A 40 12.13 -4.68 -8.78
C PRO A 40 10.98 -4.08 -7.95
N PHE A 41 10.30 -3.05 -8.46
CA PHE A 41 9.17 -2.41 -7.77
C PHE A 41 7.82 -2.93 -8.25
N ARG A 42 7.81 -3.87 -9.19
CA ARG A 42 6.57 -4.40 -9.74
C ARG A 42 5.79 -5.16 -8.70
N PHE A 43 4.52 -4.81 -8.56
CA PHE A 43 3.56 -5.67 -7.91
C PHE A 43 2.17 -5.46 -8.52
N CYS A 44 1.42 -6.53 -8.66
CA CYS A 44 0.00 -6.52 -8.99
C CYS A 44 -0.66 -7.68 -8.26
N GLY A 45 -1.71 -7.42 -7.50
CA GLY A 45 -2.39 -8.47 -6.74
C GLY A 45 -3.70 -8.00 -6.13
N VAL A 46 -4.49 -8.96 -5.68
CA VAL A 46 -5.67 -8.69 -4.86
C VAL A 46 -5.22 -8.64 -3.41
N THR A 47 -5.53 -7.54 -2.75
CA THR A 47 -5.13 -7.26 -1.37
C THR A 47 -6.35 -6.90 -0.53
N TRP A 48 -6.32 -7.33 0.72
CA TRP A 48 -7.31 -6.99 1.72
C TRP A 48 -6.68 -6.12 2.81
N MET A 49 -7.40 -5.09 3.25
CA MET A 49 -6.96 -4.18 4.30
C MET A 49 -8.08 -3.97 5.33
N ASP A 50 -7.74 -4.07 6.62
CA ASP A 50 -8.59 -3.68 7.75
C ASP A 50 -8.22 -2.27 8.18
N LEU A 51 -9.14 -1.29 8.06
CA LEU A 51 -8.91 0.07 8.59
C LEU A 51 -9.38 0.24 10.04
N SER A 52 -10.01 -0.79 10.61
CA SER A 52 -10.53 -0.88 11.96
C SER A 52 -11.30 0.37 12.42
N ASN A 53 -11.47 0.56 13.74
CA ASN A 53 -12.08 1.78 14.29
C ASN A 53 -11.12 2.98 14.26
N THR A 54 -9.84 2.78 13.97
CA THR A 54 -8.86 3.87 13.82
C THR A 54 -9.17 4.77 12.62
N GLY A 55 -9.76 4.22 11.54
CA GLY A 55 -10.16 5.00 10.38
C GLY A 55 -11.27 6.01 10.64
N TYR A 56 -12.31 5.62 11.39
CA TYR A 56 -13.56 6.40 11.54
C TYR A 56 -13.95 6.72 12.99
N GLY A 57 -13.12 6.34 13.95
CA GLY A 57 -13.41 6.45 15.38
C GLY A 57 -14.45 5.42 15.88
N PRO A 58 -14.95 5.57 17.12
CA PRO A 58 -15.98 4.68 17.69
C PRO A 58 -17.37 4.86 17.06
N PHE A 59 -17.52 5.82 16.16
CA PHE A 59 -18.81 6.25 15.59
C PHE A 59 -19.34 5.31 14.51
N ALA A 60 -18.62 4.24 14.20
CA ALA A 60 -18.90 3.46 13.02
C ALA A 60 -18.38 2.01 13.15
N LYS A 61 -19.09 1.04 12.56
CA LYS A 61 -18.67 -0.37 12.46
C LYS A 61 -17.29 -0.51 11.77
N LYS A 62 -16.59 -1.64 11.96
CA LYS A 62 -15.29 -1.84 11.28
C LYS A 62 -15.46 -1.86 9.76
N ARG A 63 -14.54 -1.25 9.02
CA ARG A 63 -14.51 -1.25 7.55
C ARG A 63 -13.34 -2.05 7.03
N ASP A 64 -13.58 -2.77 5.95
CA ASP A 64 -12.54 -3.47 5.22
C ASP A 64 -12.56 -3.12 3.72
N TYR A 65 -11.39 -3.23 3.09
CA TYR A 65 -11.16 -2.98 1.67
C TYR A 65 -10.70 -4.26 1.01
N CYS A 66 -11.35 -4.61 -0.10
CA CYS A 66 -10.80 -5.60 -1.03
C CYS A 66 -10.50 -4.87 -2.34
N VAL A 67 -9.22 -4.76 -2.66
CA VAL A 67 -8.77 -3.95 -3.80
C VAL A 67 -7.77 -4.74 -4.62
N VAL A 68 -7.78 -4.52 -5.92
CA VAL A 68 -6.62 -4.80 -6.76
C VAL A 68 -5.63 -3.68 -6.53
N THR A 69 -4.43 -4.05 -6.09
CA THR A 69 -3.30 -3.15 -5.89
C THR A 69 -2.29 -3.40 -6.99
N SER A 70 -1.89 -2.34 -7.69
CA SER A 70 -0.82 -2.37 -8.69
C SER A 70 0.17 -1.24 -8.45
N MET A 71 1.45 -1.55 -8.47
CA MET A 71 2.53 -0.58 -8.31
C MET A 71 3.73 -0.95 -9.17
N GLY A 72 4.55 0.05 -9.42
CA GLY A 72 5.76 -0.10 -10.21
C GLY A 72 6.35 1.24 -10.60
N VAL A 73 7.26 1.18 -11.57
CA VAL A 73 7.83 2.35 -12.21
C VAL A 73 7.46 2.31 -13.69
N THR A 74 7.15 3.46 -14.25
CA THR A 74 6.88 3.67 -15.67
C THR A 74 7.56 4.94 -16.14
N ASN A 75 7.61 5.17 -17.45
CA ASN A 75 8.05 6.44 -18.02
C ASN A 75 6.85 7.22 -18.56
N THR A 76 6.88 8.55 -18.42
CA THR A 76 5.93 9.43 -19.09
C THR A 76 6.22 9.47 -20.59
N VAL A 77 5.30 10.02 -21.38
CA VAL A 77 5.53 10.27 -22.82
C VAL A 77 6.73 11.20 -23.08
N ARG A 78 7.15 11.96 -22.06
CA ARG A 78 8.33 12.85 -22.09
C ARG A 78 9.62 12.14 -21.65
N GLY A 79 9.55 10.85 -21.32
CA GLY A 79 10.69 10.04 -20.86
C GLY A 79 10.96 10.12 -19.36
N GLU A 80 10.22 10.93 -18.60
CA GLU A 80 10.44 11.12 -17.16
C GLU A 80 10.07 9.85 -16.39
N ARG A 81 10.89 9.48 -15.41
CA ARG A 81 10.68 8.29 -14.60
C ARG A 81 9.63 8.57 -13.52
N LEU A 82 8.57 7.77 -13.51
CA LEU A 82 7.43 7.90 -12.62
C LEU A 82 7.23 6.63 -11.81
N GLY A 83 7.19 6.76 -10.49
CA GLY A 83 6.65 5.71 -9.62
C GLY A 83 5.13 5.80 -9.57
N TYR A 84 4.42 4.69 -9.67
CA TYR A 84 2.96 4.68 -9.51
C TYR A 84 2.53 3.62 -8.49
N TYR A 85 1.41 3.92 -7.82
CA TYR A 85 0.69 3.00 -6.97
C TYR A 85 -0.81 3.27 -7.21
N VAL A 86 -1.56 2.24 -7.54
CA VAL A 86 -2.98 2.32 -7.88
C VAL A 86 -3.71 1.23 -7.12
N VAL A 87 -4.83 1.60 -6.52
CA VAL A 87 -5.74 0.66 -5.87
C VAL A 87 -7.15 0.87 -6.43
N HIS A 88 -7.84 -0.23 -6.67
CA HIS A 88 -9.22 -0.20 -7.14
C HIS A 88 -10.03 -1.30 -6.45
N SER A 89 -11.19 -0.94 -5.91
CA SER A 89 -12.06 -1.91 -5.23
C SER A 89 -12.58 -2.95 -6.19
N VAL A 90 -12.58 -4.21 -5.75
CA VAL A 90 -13.14 -5.33 -6.51
C VAL A 90 -14.19 -6.05 -5.68
N ASP A 91 -15.25 -6.47 -6.35
CA ASP A 91 -16.27 -7.31 -5.74
C ASP A 91 -15.79 -8.76 -5.79
N VAL A 92 -15.51 -9.32 -4.62
CA VAL A 92 -15.19 -10.75 -4.48
C VAL A 92 -16.51 -11.49 -4.27
N SER A 93 -16.91 -12.32 -5.22
CA SER A 93 -18.16 -13.06 -5.12
C SER A 93 -18.07 -14.12 -4.02
N SER A 94 -19.16 -14.30 -3.26
CA SER A 94 -19.27 -15.31 -2.20
C SER A 94 -19.27 -16.75 -2.71
N ASN A 95 -19.44 -16.95 -4.03
CA ASN A 95 -19.46 -18.26 -4.68
C ASN A 95 -18.08 -18.69 -5.22
N ASP A 96 -17.09 -17.81 -5.17
CA ASP A 96 -15.72 -18.13 -5.56
C ASP A 96 -15.05 -18.99 -4.46
N PRO A 97 -14.18 -19.96 -4.77
CA PRO A 97 -13.41 -20.70 -3.76
C PRO A 97 -12.60 -19.76 -2.84
N MET A 98 -12.33 -18.54 -3.31
CA MET A 98 -11.68 -17.45 -2.58
C MET A 98 -12.59 -16.77 -1.56
N GLY A 99 -13.92 -16.79 -1.74
CA GLY A 99 -14.92 -16.33 -0.77
C GLY A 99 -15.05 -17.25 0.46
N ARG A 100 -14.79 -18.56 0.28
CA ARG A 100 -14.74 -19.55 1.37
C ARG A 100 -13.38 -19.66 2.07
N SER A 101 -12.30 -19.27 1.40
CA SER A 101 -10.92 -19.55 1.87
C SER A 101 -10.21 -18.36 2.52
N THR A 102 -10.81 -17.17 2.56
CA THR A 102 -10.28 -16.13 3.44
C THR A 102 -10.71 -16.46 4.87
N GLN A 103 -9.74 -16.71 5.76
CA GLN A 103 -9.96 -16.81 7.22
C GLN A 103 -10.63 -15.56 7.85
N LEU A 104 -10.98 -14.58 7.02
CA LEU A 104 -11.51 -13.27 7.36
C LEU A 104 -13.04 -13.20 7.26
N GLY A 105 -13.72 -14.28 6.80
CA GLY A 105 -15.18 -14.33 6.77
C GLY A 105 -15.81 -13.35 5.77
N LEU A 106 -15.20 -13.17 4.59
CA LEU A 106 -15.70 -12.29 3.51
C LEU A 106 -17.02 -12.73 2.87
N GLY A 107 -17.77 -13.65 3.50
CA GLY A 107 -19.10 -14.05 3.05
C GLY A 107 -20.08 -12.88 3.10
N SER A 108 -20.85 -12.72 2.03
CA SER A 108 -22.00 -11.83 1.91
C SER A 108 -23.21 -12.33 2.73
N ASP A 109 -23.00 -12.78 3.96
CA ASP A 109 -24.12 -13.08 4.86
C ASP A 109 -24.44 -11.82 5.66
N SER A 110 -25.41 -11.07 5.16
CA SER A 110 -25.74 -9.70 5.56
C SER A 110 -26.32 -9.57 6.97
N SER A 111 -26.48 -10.67 7.71
CA SER A 111 -27.04 -10.65 9.07
C SER A 111 -25.99 -10.56 10.18
N ASN A 112 -24.72 -10.97 9.94
CA ASN A 112 -23.73 -11.07 11.02
C ASN A 112 -22.26 -10.82 10.64
N SER A 113 -21.99 -10.14 9.51
CA SER A 113 -20.61 -9.78 9.16
C SER A 113 -20.07 -8.70 10.11
N LYS A 114 -18.92 -8.94 10.73
CA LYS A 114 -18.21 -7.99 11.63
C LYS A 114 -17.78 -6.70 10.92
N TYR A 115 -17.74 -6.71 9.59
CA TYR A 115 -17.19 -5.64 8.76
C TYR A 115 -18.23 -5.08 7.77
N ILE A 116 -18.11 -3.80 7.43
CA ILE A 116 -18.78 -3.17 6.29
C ILE A 116 -17.75 -3.02 5.17
N ARG A 117 -18.03 -3.61 4.00
CA ARG A 117 -17.16 -3.47 2.82
C ARG A 117 -17.25 -2.05 2.29
N ALA A 118 -16.14 -1.34 2.36
CA ALA A 118 -16.04 -0.03 1.77
C ALA A 118 -15.45 -0.13 0.36
N LYS A 119 -15.80 0.84 -0.50
CA LYS A 119 -15.39 0.91 -1.91
C LYS A 119 -14.56 2.17 -2.14
N GLY A 120 -13.80 2.18 -3.21
CA GLY A 120 -12.89 3.28 -3.53
C GLY A 120 -11.94 2.92 -4.65
N SER A 121 -11.45 3.96 -5.31
CA SER A 121 -10.39 3.87 -6.31
C SER A 121 -9.45 5.03 -6.08
N MET A 122 -8.16 4.76 -5.98
CA MET A 122 -7.16 5.80 -5.73
C MET A 122 -5.88 5.52 -6.54
N CYS A 123 -5.25 6.59 -6.99
CA CYS A 123 -3.96 6.55 -7.64
C CYS A 123 -3.00 7.54 -6.98
N TRP A 124 -1.74 7.16 -6.97
CA TRP A 124 -0.62 7.96 -6.50
C TRP A 124 0.49 7.88 -7.52
N LEU A 125 0.91 9.03 -8.02
CA LEU A 125 2.00 9.15 -8.98
C LEU A 125 3.13 9.96 -8.32
N LYS A 126 4.36 9.49 -8.48
CA LYS A 126 5.57 10.06 -7.88
C LYS A 126 6.58 10.36 -8.96
N CYS A 127 6.75 11.64 -9.27
CA CYS A 127 7.75 12.13 -10.22
C CYS A 127 9.01 12.55 -9.46
N GLU A 128 10.17 12.02 -9.84
CA GLU A 128 11.44 12.52 -9.33
C GLU A 128 11.83 13.80 -10.09
N LEU A 129 12.05 14.89 -9.36
CA LEU A 129 12.43 16.18 -9.92
C LEU A 129 13.96 16.29 -10.01
N PRO A 130 14.51 17.11 -10.93
CA PRO A 130 15.96 17.28 -11.09
C PRO A 130 16.68 17.80 -9.84
N ASN A 131 15.97 18.49 -8.94
CA ASN A 131 16.50 19.00 -7.68
C ASN A 131 16.54 17.94 -6.56
N GLY A 132 16.23 16.68 -6.87
CA GLY A 132 16.16 15.58 -5.90
C GLY A 132 14.86 15.53 -5.09
N GLY A 133 13.92 16.46 -5.33
CA GLY A 133 12.58 16.42 -4.78
C GLY A 133 11.71 15.35 -5.44
N VAL A 134 10.58 15.01 -4.80
CA VAL A 134 9.57 14.13 -5.39
C VAL A 134 8.23 14.86 -5.41
N GLU A 135 7.68 15.05 -6.59
CA GLU A 135 6.31 15.55 -6.74
C GLU A 135 5.33 14.39 -6.56
N LEU A 136 4.32 14.58 -5.70
CA LEU A 136 3.28 13.59 -5.42
C LEU A 136 1.96 14.08 -5.99
N TYR A 137 1.44 13.35 -6.96
CA TYR A 137 0.06 13.48 -7.41
C TYR A 137 -0.80 12.40 -6.77
N MET A 138 -1.97 12.79 -6.27
CA MET A 138 -2.94 11.88 -5.67
C MET A 138 -4.33 12.21 -6.21
N GLN A 139 -5.05 11.19 -6.67
CA GLN A 139 -6.44 11.34 -7.06
C GLN A 139 -7.21 10.07 -6.73
N GLY A 140 -8.46 10.23 -6.34
CA GLY A 140 -9.33 9.09 -6.11
C GLY A 140 -10.65 9.47 -5.49
N PHE A 141 -11.45 8.46 -5.20
CA PHE A 141 -12.66 8.58 -4.41
C PHE A 141 -12.69 7.49 -3.35
N PHE A 142 -13.41 7.79 -2.28
CA PHE A 142 -13.58 6.92 -1.14
C PHE A 142 -15.06 6.83 -0.79
N ALA A 143 -15.59 5.61 -0.78
CA ALA A 143 -16.97 5.32 -0.45
C ALA A 143 -17.00 4.38 0.78
N PRO A 144 -17.19 4.92 2.01
CA PRO A 144 -17.12 4.12 3.24
C PRO A 144 -18.21 3.04 3.35
N MET A 145 -19.31 3.22 2.61
CA MET A 145 -20.54 2.43 2.67
C MET A 145 -21.18 2.38 4.08
N GLY A 146 -22.52 2.29 4.11
CA GLY A 146 -23.29 2.37 5.35
C GLY A 146 -23.25 3.76 6.01
N SER A 147 -23.63 3.83 7.28
CA SER A 147 -23.66 5.09 8.04
C SER A 147 -22.28 5.42 8.61
N VAL A 148 -21.68 6.50 8.12
CA VAL A 148 -20.47 7.15 8.66
C VAL A 148 -20.67 8.66 8.56
N PRO A 149 -20.41 9.42 9.63
CA PRO A 149 -20.41 10.88 9.56
C PRO A 149 -19.36 11.40 8.57
N GLU A 150 -19.72 12.43 7.80
CA GLU A 150 -18.86 13.01 6.76
C GLU A 150 -17.49 13.46 7.31
N PHE A 151 -17.46 14.08 8.49
CA PHE A 151 -16.20 14.52 9.12
C PHE A 151 -15.22 13.38 9.36
N ALA A 152 -15.71 12.18 9.68
CA ALA A 152 -14.88 11.01 9.92
C ALA A 152 -14.30 10.48 8.59
N VAL A 153 -15.08 10.57 7.51
CA VAL A 153 -14.64 10.23 6.15
C VAL A 153 -13.52 11.15 5.68
N VAL A 154 -13.71 12.46 5.86
CA VAL A 154 -12.72 13.48 5.49
C VAL A 154 -11.44 13.29 6.30
N ASN A 155 -11.55 13.06 7.61
CA ASN A 155 -10.38 12.83 8.47
C ASN A 155 -9.62 11.56 8.08
N ALA A 156 -10.31 10.46 7.77
CA ALA A 156 -9.68 9.22 7.30
C ALA A 156 -8.91 9.46 5.99
N ALA A 157 -9.54 10.13 5.02
CA ALA A 157 -8.92 10.46 3.75
C ALA A 157 -7.69 11.36 3.91
N LEU A 158 -7.77 12.36 4.78
CA LEU A 158 -6.64 13.26 5.07
C LEU A 158 -5.46 12.51 5.69
N ASN A 159 -5.69 11.65 6.68
CA ASN A 159 -4.63 10.87 7.31
C ASN A 159 -3.99 9.87 6.34
N ALA A 160 -4.79 9.21 5.50
CA ALA A 160 -4.26 8.36 4.43
C ALA A 160 -3.40 9.16 3.45
N ALA A 161 -3.82 10.37 3.08
CA ALA A 161 -3.06 11.23 2.19
C ALA A 161 -1.72 11.67 2.80
N LEU A 162 -1.72 12.10 4.06
CA LEU A 162 -0.53 12.54 4.80
C LEU A 162 0.46 11.39 5.05
N GLY A 163 -0.02 10.22 5.46
CA GLY A 163 0.86 9.05 5.67
C GLY A 163 1.57 8.63 4.38
N LEU A 164 0.89 8.75 3.23
CA LEU A 164 1.50 8.44 1.94
C LEU A 164 2.48 9.51 1.45
N ALA A 165 2.34 10.77 1.88
CA ALA A 165 3.32 11.82 1.63
C ALA A 165 4.66 11.53 2.34
N GLN A 166 4.63 10.98 3.57
CA GLN A 166 5.83 10.64 4.36
C GLN A 166 6.70 9.50 3.79
N THR A 167 6.23 8.84 2.75
CA THR A 167 6.95 7.72 2.14
C THR A 167 8.24 8.16 1.41
N SER A 168 8.41 9.46 1.12
CA SER A 168 9.69 10.02 0.67
C SER A 168 10.76 9.85 1.74
N ASP A 169 10.44 10.23 2.98
CA ASP A 169 11.38 10.22 4.10
C ASP A 169 11.76 8.78 4.46
N THR A 170 10.76 7.89 4.43
CA THR A 170 10.98 6.45 4.56
C THR A 170 11.93 5.92 3.48
N ALA A 171 11.81 6.39 2.24
CA ALA A 171 12.69 5.96 1.16
C ALA A 171 14.15 6.37 1.45
N TYR A 172 14.38 7.57 1.99
CA TYR A 172 15.69 8.00 2.44
C TYR A 172 16.23 7.15 3.59
N SER A 173 15.44 6.91 4.64
CA SER A 173 15.86 6.08 5.77
C SER A 173 16.22 4.66 5.35
N LYS A 174 15.45 4.04 4.43
CA LYS A 174 15.78 2.71 3.89
C LYS A 174 17.07 2.72 3.08
N LYS A 175 17.31 3.74 2.25
CA LYS A 175 18.56 3.89 1.49
C LYS A 175 19.76 4.04 2.43
N ILE A 176 19.67 4.89 3.45
CA ILE A 176 20.72 5.08 4.45
C ILE A 176 21.00 3.77 5.19
N ARG A 177 19.96 3.08 5.66
CA ARG A 177 20.09 1.77 6.32
C ARG A 177 20.79 0.75 5.43
N TRP A 178 20.44 0.72 4.15
CA TRP A 178 21.08 -0.18 3.19
C TRP A 178 22.56 0.17 3.01
N MET A 179 22.90 1.44 2.81
CA MET A 179 24.30 1.88 2.69
C MET A 179 25.14 1.58 3.94
N LEU A 180 24.55 1.71 5.13
CA LEU A 180 25.23 1.37 6.39
C LEU A 180 25.45 -0.15 6.52
N HIS A 181 24.47 -0.96 6.12
CA HIS A 181 24.62 -2.41 6.16
C HIS A 181 25.64 -2.89 5.12
N ASP A 182 25.67 -2.25 3.94
CA ASP A 182 26.64 -2.52 2.90
C ASP A 182 28.05 -2.10 3.34
N SER A 183 28.22 -0.93 3.96
CA SER A 183 29.53 -0.49 4.46
C SER A 183 30.05 -1.36 5.62
N ILE A 184 29.16 -1.86 6.49
CA ILE A 184 29.52 -2.82 7.53
C ILE A 184 29.81 -4.19 6.92
N GLY A 185 29.04 -4.63 5.91
CA GLY A 185 29.28 -5.86 5.16
C GLY A 185 30.63 -5.83 4.45
N VAL A 186 30.98 -4.71 3.81
CA VAL A 186 32.30 -4.46 3.21
C VAL A 186 33.41 -4.35 4.25
N ALA A 187 33.12 -3.88 5.48
CA ALA A 187 34.10 -3.89 6.57
C ALA A 187 34.36 -5.31 7.11
N VAL A 188 33.37 -6.22 7.01
CA VAL A 188 33.50 -7.64 7.41
C VAL A 188 34.09 -8.50 6.27
N ASP A 189 33.74 -8.20 5.01
CA ASP A 189 34.23 -8.85 3.79
C ASP A 189 35.43 -8.14 3.15
N GLY A 190 36.03 -7.18 3.86
CA GLY A 190 37.19 -6.36 3.46
C GLY A 190 38.50 -7.13 3.26
N GLY A 191 38.42 -8.43 2.96
CA GLY A 191 39.49 -9.25 2.43
C GLY A 191 39.37 -9.58 0.94
N LEU A 192 38.23 -9.37 0.26
CA LEU A 192 38.16 -9.66 -1.18
C LEU A 192 37.38 -8.62 -1.99
N CYS A 193 38.18 -7.79 -2.66
CA CYS A 193 37.84 -6.97 -3.81
C CYS A 193 37.02 -7.78 -4.84
N ARG A 194 35.86 -7.26 -5.27
CA ARG A 194 35.21 -7.67 -6.51
C ARG A 194 34.90 -6.44 -7.36
N SER A 195 35.57 -6.40 -8.51
CA SER A 195 35.43 -5.42 -9.58
C SER A 195 34.10 -5.59 -10.32
N MET A 196 33.43 -4.45 -10.48
CA MET A 196 32.53 -3.98 -11.55
C MET A 196 31.42 -4.90 -12.06
#